data_AF-A4TBQ9-F1
#
_entry.id   AF-A4TBQ9-F1
#
_cell.length_a   1.000
_cell.length_b   1.000
_cell.length_c   1.000
_cell.angle_alpha   90.00
_cell.angle_beta   90.00
_cell.angle_gamma   90.00
#
_symmetry.space_group_name_H-M   'P 1'
#
loop_
_entity.id
_entity.type
_entity.pdbx_description
1 polymer ?
#
loop_
_entity_poly.entity_id
_entity_poly.type
_entity_poly.pdbx_seq_one_letter_code
_entity_poly.pdbx_strand_id
1 'polypeptide(L)'
;MNLPSHPLAELFSARLSCAPVDDAPAVVLGPRMVNVCTALGAPLRDWWQVCEWASRLDDDRVRDTFGAYVDVLVADRCVRLGDDLVSELIVHEVDGDGLTADEIRTLLVDFVQAAAQPV
;
A
#
# COMPACT_ATOMS: atom_id res chain seq x y z
N MET A 1 -6.19 21.25 -8.88
CA MET A 1 -6.85 20.03 -9.36
C MET A 1 -7.40 19.32 -8.15
N ASN A 2 -8.71 19.07 -8.12
CA ASN A 2 -9.39 18.43 -7.00
C ASN A 2 -9.65 16.99 -7.46
N LEU A 3 -8.74 16.06 -7.12
CA LEU A 3 -8.95 14.63 -7.39
C LEU A 3 -10.30 14.24 -6.76
N PRO A 4 -11.21 13.54 -7.48
CA PRO A 4 -12.38 12.98 -6.84
C PRO A 4 -11.90 11.97 -5.79
N SER A 5 -11.90 12.36 -4.52
CA SER A 5 -11.32 11.58 -3.41
C SER A 5 -12.11 10.31 -3.08
N HIS A 6 -13.34 10.20 -3.60
CA HIS A 6 -14.27 9.11 -3.29
C HIS A 6 -13.89 7.75 -3.91
N PRO A 7 -13.57 7.65 -5.23
CA PRO A 7 -13.18 6.37 -5.85
C PRO A 7 -11.92 5.76 -5.22
N LEU A 8 -10.90 6.58 -4.91
CA LEU A 8 -9.68 6.09 -4.28
C LEU A 8 -9.94 5.59 -2.85
N ALA A 9 -10.69 6.35 -2.05
CA ALA A 9 -11.02 5.93 -0.68
C ALA A 9 -11.80 4.60 -0.63
N GLU A 10 -12.74 4.40 -1.56
CA GLU A 10 -13.45 3.12 -1.69
C GLU A 10 -12.53 1.97 -2.07
N LEU A 11 -11.60 2.19 -3.00
CA LEU A 11 -10.62 1.20 -3.42
C LEU A 11 -9.71 0.78 -2.25
N PHE A 12 -9.16 1.74 -1.50
CA PHE A 12 -8.37 1.46 -0.29
C PHE A 12 -9.17 0.69 0.76
N SER A 13 -10.43 1.07 1.00
CA SER A 13 -11.32 0.41 1.95
C SER A 13 -11.65 -1.02 1.55
N ALA A 14 -11.94 -1.25 0.26
CA ALA A 14 -12.22 -2.57 -0.29
C ALA A 14 -11.03 -3.52 -0.10
N ARG A 15 -9.80 -3.04 -0.35
CA ARG A 15 -8.58 -3.84 -0.16
C ARG A 15 -8.29 -4.15 1.31
N LEU A 16 -8.52 -3.22 2.22
CA LEU A 16 -8.37 -3.49 3.67
C LEU A 16 -9.41 -4.47 4.21
N SER A 17 -10.57 -4.58 3.56
CA SER A 17 -11.66 -5.48 3.96
C SER A 17 -11.48 -6.92 3.48
N CYS A 18 -10.55 -7.16 2.55
CA CYS A 18 -10.20 -8.49 2.06
C CYS A 18 -9.27 -9.18 3.08
N ALA A 19 -9.84 -9.76 4.13
CA ALA A 19 -9.07 -10.49 5.14
C ALA A 19 -8.65 -11.87 4.61
N PRO A 20 -7.38 -12.28 4.76
CA PRO A 20 -7.02 -13.68 4.57
C PRO A 20 -7.64 -14.52 5.69
N VAL A 21 -8.43 -15.49 5.27
CA VAL A 21 -9.10 -16.47 6.12
C VAL A 21 -8.05 -17.53 6.47
N ASP A 22 -7.61 -17.56 7.74
CA ASP A 22 -6.63 -18.49 8.33
C ASP A 22 -5.20 -18.39 7.77
N ASP A 23 -4.33 -17.62 8.44
CA ASP A 23 -2.92 -17.50 8.03
C ASP A 23 -1.98 -17.22 9.22
N ALA A 24 -0.94 -18.05 9.39
CA ALA A 24 0.07 -17.95 10.45
C ALA A 24 0.69 -16.53 10.67
N PRO A 25 0.87 -15.69 9.63
CA PRO A 25 1.30 -14.30 9.81
C PRO A 25 0.36 -13.45 10.67
N ALA A 26 -0.94 -13.74 10.72
CA ALA A 26 -1.90 -12.95 11.49
C ALA A 26 -1.67 -13.03 13.00
N VAL A 27 -1.10 -14.15 13.49
CA VAL A 27 -0.74 -14.33 14.89
C VAL A 27 0.45 -13.44 15.30
N VAL A 28 1.37 -13.19 14.36
CA VAL A 28 2.63 -12.48 14.62
C VAL A 28 2.50 -10.98 14.36
N LEU A 29 1.84 -10.59 13.27
CA LEU A 29 1.76 -9.20 12.80
C LEU A 29 0.42 -8.53 13.15
N GLY A 30 -0.58 -9.32 13.52
CA GLY A 30 -1.96 -8.87 13.66
C GLY A 30 -2.69 -8.75 12.32
N PRO A 31 -4.03 -8.92 12.31
CA PRO A 31 -4.83 -9.00 11.08
C PRO A 31 -4.75 -7.73 10.23
N ARG A 32 -4.66 -6.56 10.88
CA ARG A 32 -4.56 -5.26 10.18
C ARG A 32 -3.32 -5.17 9.30
N MET A 33 -2.17 -5.57 9.84
CA MET A 33 -0.91 -5.44 9.11
C MET A 33 -0.76 -6.52 8.03
N VAL A 34 -1.36 -7.69 8.24
CA VAL A 34 -1.51 -8.69 7.19
C VAL A 34 -2.33 -8.13 6.02
N ASN A 35 -3.45 -7.46 6.28
CA ASN A 35 -4.25 -6.83 5.22
C ASN A 35 -3.48 -5.73 4.49
N VAL A 36 -2.67 -4.92 5.20
CA VAL A 36 -1.80 -3.92 4.58
C VAL A 36 -0.76 -4.56 3.67
N CYS A 37 -0.02 -5.56 4.15
CA CYS A 37 1.03 -6.22 3.35
C CYS A 37 0.43 -6.93 2.12
N THR A 38 -0.75 -7.53 2.28
CA THR A 38 -1.50 -8.17 1.20
C THR A 38 -2.00 -7.15 0.18
N ALA A 39 -2.60 -6.05 0.64
CA ALA A 39 -3.08 -4.97 -0.20
C ALA A 39 -1.94 -4.37 -1.04
N LEU A 40 -0.75 -4.21 -0.47
CA LEU A 40 0.44 -3.73 -1.19
C LEU A 40 0.98 -4.74 -2.22
N GLY A 41 0.59 -6.02 -2.15
CA GLY A 41 1.24 -7.07 -2.92
C GLY A 41 2.70 -7.28 -2.50
N ALA A 42 3.04 -6.96 -1.25
CA ALA A 42 4.39 -7.10 -0.72
C ALA A 42 4.78 -8.59 -0.64
N PRO A 43 6.00 -8.98 -1.06
CA PRO A 43 6.47 -10.34 -0.90
C PRO A 43 6.51 -10.74 0.59
N LEU A 44 6.10 -11.98 0.91
CA LEU A 44 6.00 -12.46 2.31
C LEU A 44 7.27 -12.23 3.15
N ARG A 45 8.44 -12.35 2.53
CA ARG A 45 9.75 -12.12 3.19
C ARG A 45 9.94 -10.67 3.66
N ASP A 46 9.27 -9.72 3.02
CA ASP A 46 9.41 -8.28 3.27
C ASP A 46 8.38 -7.80 4.30
N TRP A 47 7.40 -8.62 4.67
CA TRP A 47 6.29 -8.23 5.57
C TRP A 47 6.78 -7.70 6.91
N TRP A 48 7.73 -8.36 7.56
CA TRP A 48 8.29 -7.87 8.83
C TRP A 48 8.92 -6.47 8.68
N GLN A 49 9.67 -6.24 7.60
CA GLN A 49 10.31 -4.96 7.35
C GLN A 49 9.28 -3.85 7.06
N VAL A 50 8.23 -4.18 6.31
CA VAL A 50 7.10 -3.27 6.06
C VAL A 50 6.41 -2.90 7.38
N CYS A 51 6.20 -3.85 8.29
CA CYS A 51 5.63 -3.58 9.61
C CYS A 51 6.50 -2.60 10.42
N GLU A 52 7.82 -2.83 10.40
CA GLU A 52 8.78 -1.98 11.11
C GLU A 52 8.70 -0.54 10.59
N TRP A 53 8.76 -0.36 9.26
CA TRP A 53 8.65 0.96 8.65
C TRP A 53 7.31 1.62 8.95
N ALA A 54 6.20 0.89 8.78
CA ALA A 54 4.85 1.38 9.02
C ALA A 54 4.66 1.95 10.44
N SER A 55 5.30 1.33 11.45
CA SER A 55 5.25 1.80 12.84
C SER A 55 6.03 3.09 13.12
N ARG A 56 6.87 3.53 12.17
CA ARG A 56 7.83 4.64 12.32
C ARG A 56 7.76 5.63 11.16
N LEU A 57 6.63 5.66 10.43
CA LEU A 57 6.43 6.59 9.32
C LEU A 57 6.36 8.06 9.78
N ASP A 58 6.36 8.38 11.07
CA ASP A 58 6.59 9.75 11.55
C ASP A 58 8.04 10.23 11.37
N ASP A 59 9.01 9.32 11.22
CA ASP A 59 10.41 9.64 10.91
C ASP A 59 10.60 9.79 9.39
N ASP A 60 11.02 10.98 8.94
CA ASP A 60 11.23 11.30 7.53
C ASP A 60 12.22 10.34 6.84
N ARG A 61 13.25 9.85 7.54
CA ARG A 61 14.20 8.90 6.96
C ARG A 61 13.57 7.53 6.72
N VAL A 62 12.69 7.11 7.63
CA VAL A 62 11.94 5.87 7.49
C VAL A 62 10.90 6.03 6.38
N ARG A 63 10.22 7.17 6.32
CA ARG A 63 9.29 7.50 5.23
C ARG A 63 10.00 7.45 3.86
N ASP A 64 11.17 8.07 3.72
CA ASP A 64 11.94 8.05 2.47
C ASP A 64 12.38 6.62 2.10
N THR A 65 12.84 5.84 3.08
CA THR A 65 13.24 4.45 2.86
C THR A 65 12.06 3.60 2.42
N PHE A 66 10.90 3.76 3.07
CA PHE A 66 9.68 3.07 2.69
C PHE A 66 9.18 3.51 1.32
N GLY A 67 9.27 4.81 1.00
CA GLY A 67 8.96 5.35 -0.32
C GLY A 67 9.80 4.71 -1.43
N ALA A 68 11.11 4.56 -1.22
CA ALA A 68 11.99 3.88 -2.17
C ALA A 68 11.64 2.39 -2.35
N TYR A 69 11.21 1.71 -1.28
CA TYR A 69 10.69 0.34 -1.39
C TYR A 69 9.40 0.29 -2.22
N VAL A 70 8.49 1.25 -2.00
CA VAL A 70 7.26 1.37 -2.80
C VAL A 70 7.57 1.64 -4.27
N ASP A 71 8.55 2.49 -4.58
CA ASP A 71 8.99 2.72 -5.97
C ASP A 71 9.42 1.42 -6.66
N VAL A 72 10.10 0.52 -5.94
CA VAL A 72 10.49 -0.80 -6.47
C VAL A 72 9.27 -1.67 -6.75
N LEU A 73 8.26 -1.67 -5.86
CA LEU A 73 7.01 -2.40 -6.11
C LEU A 73 6.28 -1.84 -7.34
N VAL A 74 6.15 -0.52 -7.45
CA VAL A 74 5.53 0.14 -8.61
C VAL A 74 6.26 -0.24 -9.89
N ALA A 75 7.60 -0.17 -9.90
CA ALA A 75 8.41 -0.53 -11.06
C ALA A 75 8.22 -2.00 -11.49
N ASP A 76 8.16 -2.94 -10.53
CA ASP A 76 7.87 -4.35 -10.81
C ASP A 76 6.50 -4.52 -11.47
N ARG A 77 5.49 -3.79 -10.98
CA ARG A 77 4.10 -3.90 -11.47
C ARG A 77 3.83 -3.17 -12.77
N CYS A 78 4.61 -2.15 -13.09
CA CYS A 78 4.63 -1.56 -14.43
C CYS A 78 5.05 -2.58 -15.50
N VAL A 79 5.89 -3.57 -15.16
CA VAL A 79 6.27 -4.65 -16.09
C VAL A 79 5.23 -5.76 -16.11
N ARG A 80 4.69 -6.12 -14.94
CA ARG A 80 3.69 -7.18 -14.81
C ARG A 80 2.73 -6.87 -13.66
N LEU A 81 1.49 -6.52 -14.02
CA LEU A 81 0.41 -6.33 -13.06
C LEU A 81 0.19 -7.60 -12.22
N GLY A 82 -0.18 -7.41 -10.96
CA GLY A 82 -0.67 -8.45 -10.07
C GLY A 82 -2.03 -8.08 -9.50
N ASP A 83 -2.46 -8.81 -8.48
CA ASP A 83 -3.76 -8.63 -7.83
C ASP A 83 -3.61 -7.89 -6.50
N ASP A 84 -3.22 -6.61 -6.58
CA ASP A 84 -3.01 -5.72 -5.43
C ASP A 84 -3.30 -4.27 -5.78
N LEU A 85 -3.37 -3.48 -4.72
CA LEU A 85 -3.59 -2.04 -4.73
C LEU A 85 -2.58 -1.31 -5.62
N VAL A 86 -1.31 -1.75 -5.65
CA VAL A 86 -0.28 -1.14 -6.51
C VAL A 86 -0.69 -1.27 -7.98
N SER A 87 -1.09 -2.48 -8.38
CA SER A 87 -1.50 -2.77 -9.75
C SER A 87 -2.81 -2.07 -10.11
N GLU A 88 -3.75 -1.98 -9.17
CA GLU A 88 -5.00 -1.22 -9.33
C GLU A 88 -4.76 0.28 -9.52
N LEU A 89 -3.83 0.88 -8.77
CA LEU A 89 -3.47 2.29 -8.91
C LEU A 89 -2.76 2.58 -10.23
N ILE A 90 -1.91 1.66 -10.73
CA ILE A 90 -1.22 1.82 -12.02
C ILE A 90 -2.22 1.90 -13.18
N VAL A 91 -3.30 1.12 -13.14
CA VAL A 91 -4.33 1.13 -14.18
C VAL A 91 -5.44 2.15 -13.93
N HIS A 92 -5.40 2.84 -12.78
CA HIS A 92 -6.40 3.84 -12.43
C HIS A 92 -6.16 5.13 -13.20
N GLU A 93 -7.20 5.60 -13.89
CA GLU A 93 -7.20 6.88 -14.58
C GLU A 93 -8.10 7.87 -13.83
N VAL A 94 -7.59 9.08 -13.61
CA VAL A 94 -8.35 10.20 -13.04
C VAL A 94 -8.46 11.28 -14.09
N ASP A 95 -9.69 11.66 -14.44
CA ASP A 95 -9.97 12.65 -15.50
C ASP A 95 -9.33 12.32 -16.87
N GLY A 96 -9.05 11.04 -17.12
CA GLY A 96 -8.42 10.54 -18.36
C GLY A 96 -6.89 10.51 -18.33
N ASP A 97 -6.26 10.90 -17.23
CA ASP A 97 -4.82 10.79 -17.01
C ASP A 97 -4.53 9.68 -15.98
N GLY A 98 -3.56 8.82 -16.30
CA GLY A 98 -3.07 7.81 -15.37
C GLY A 98 -2.23 8.44 -14.25
N LEU A 99 -2.23 7.82 -13.07
CA LEU A 99 -1.39 8.26 -11.96
C LEU A 99 0.09 8.08 -12.28
N THR A 100 0.89 9.09 -11.96
CA THR A 100 2.36 8.99 -12.03
C THR A 100 2.90 8.09 -10.92
N ALA A 101 4.09 7.52 -11.12
CA ALA A 101 4.74 6.71 -10.08
C ALA A 101 4.94 7.47 -8.75
N ASP A 102 5.17 8.79 -8.83
CA ASP A 102 5.31 9.70 -7.69
C ASP A 102 4.01 9.85 -6.89
N GLU A 103 2.89 10.01 -7.59
CA GLU A 103 1.56 10.09 -7.00
C GLU A 103 1.16 8.75 -6.38
N ILE A 104 1.40 7.63 -7.08
CA ILE A 104 1.16 6.29 -6.55
C ILE A 104 1.97 6.06 -5.28
N ARG A 105 3.26 6.40 -5.28
CA ARG A 105 4.11 6.28 -4.08
C ARG A 105 3.55 7.10 -2.93
N THR A 106 3.21 8.35 -3.16
CA THR A 106 2.68 9.25 -2.12
C THR A 106 1.39 8.68 -1.52
N LEU A 107 0.45 8.26 -2.37
CA LEU A 107 -0.81 7.65 -1.95
C LEU A 107 -0.60 6.37 -1.11
N LEU A 108 0.34 5.51 -1.51
CA LEU A 108 0.63 4.27 -0.79
C LEU A 108 1.33 4.53 0.55
N VAL A 109 2.25 5.48 0.62
CA VAL A 109 2.90 5.87 1.88
C VAL A 109 1.87 6.42 2.87
N ASP A 110 1.01 7.33 2.42
CA ASP A 110 -0.05 7.92 3.25
C ASP A 110 -1.07 6.85 3.68
N PHE A 111 -1.45 5.95 2.78
CA PHE A 111 -2.31 4.82 3.07
C PHE A 111 -1.75 3.94 4.18
N VAL A 112 -0.46 3.55 4.09
CA VAL A 112 0.17 2.69 5.10
C VAL A 112 0.30 3.41 6.44
N GLN A 113 0.63 4.70 6.43
CA GLN A 113 0.69 5.49 7.65
C GLN A 113 -0.67 5.56 8.35
N ALA A 114 -1.74 5.86 7.62
CA ALA A 114 -3.10 5.86 8.15
C ALA A 114 -3.53 4.46 8.61
N ALA A 115 -3.16 3.42 7.86
CA ALA A 115 -3.44 2.03 8.18
C ALA A 115 -2.55 1.47 9.31
N ALA A 116 -1.53 2.18 9.79
CA ALA A 116 -0.70 1.75 10.92
C ALA A 116 -1.12 2.40 12.26
N GLN A 117 -1.82 3.52 12.24
CA GLN A 117 -2.21 4.24 13.46
C GLN A 117 -3.35 3.55 14.23
N PRO A 118 -3.23 3.30 15.54
CA PRO A 118 -4.32 2.74 16.34
C PRO A 118 -5.54 3.69 16.32
N VAL A 119 -6.73 3.10 16.13
CA VAL A 119 -8.02 3.82 16.15
C VAL A 119 -8.46 4.08 17.58
#